data_AF-A0A1U8CN11-F1
#
_entry.id   AF-A0A1U8CN11-F1
#
_cell.length_a   1.000
_cell.length_b   1.000
_cell.length_c   1.000
_cell.angle_alpha   90.00
_cell.angle_beta   90.00
_cell.angle_gamma   90.00
#
_symmetry.space_group_name_H-M   'P 1'
#
loop_
_entity.id
_entity.type
_entity.pdbx_description
1 polymer ?
#
loop_
_entity_poly.entity_id
_entity_poly.type
_entity_poly.pdbx_seq_one_letter_code
_entity_poly.pdbx_strand_id
1 'polypeptide(L)'
;MADAVLFEFLHTEMVAELWAPDADPGSGGKKKSWSVLEGLGFRVGQALGERLPRETLAVREELDALKFLCKDLWAAMFQKHMDGLRTNHQFLAFTCGLLCGALHTLGFRSLVTASVTALPACKFQVVMQKS
;
A
#
# COMPACT_ATOMS: atom_id res chain seq x y z
N MET A 1 14.08 11.66 -10.45
CA MET A 1 13.42 10.48 -9.86
C MET A 1 13.86 10.45 -8.41
N ALA A 2 12.95 10.59 -7.43
CA ALA A 2 13.36 10.54 -6.04
C ALA A 2 13.98 9.16 -5.77
N ASP A 3 15.15 9.14 -5.14
CA ASP A 3 15.86 7.91 -4.84
C ASP A 3 14.97 6.99 -3.98
N ALA A 4 14.86 5.70 -4.31
CA ALA A 4 14.03 4.75 -3.57
C ALA A 4 14.41 4.70 -2.07
N VAL A 5 15.66 5.02 -1.77
CA VAL A 5 16.19 5.17 -0.41
C VAL A 5 15.49 6.29 0.36
N LEU A 6 15.12 7.40 -0.29
CA LEU A 6 14.37 8.50 0.36
C LEU A 6 12.95 8.06 0.74
N PHE A 7 12.31 7.25 -0.10
CA PHE A 7 11.00 6.71 0.21
C PHE A 7 11.09 5.70 1.37
N GLU A 8 12.09 4.80 1.36
CA GLU A 8 12.32 3.87 2.47
C GLU A 8 12.62 4.59 3.80
N PHE A 9 13.45 5.64 3.79
CA PHE A 9 13.72 6.44 4.98
C PHE A 9 12.48 7.20 5.46
N LEU A 10 11.78 7.90 4.57
CA LEU A 10 10.55 8.63 4.93
C LEU A 10 9.49 7.67 5.49
N HIS A 11 9.31 6.52 4.86
CA HIS A 11 8.36 5.51 5.31
C HIS A 11 8.76 4.89 6.65
N THR A 12 10.05 4.65 6.87
CA THR A 12 10.59 4.18 8.16
C THR A 12 10.37 5.20 9.26
N GLU A 13 10.67 6.47 9.02
CA GLU A 13 10.47 7.56 9.98
C GLU A 13 8.98 7.81 10.26
N MET A 14 8.13 7.81 9.23
CA MET A 14 6.68 7.94 9.40
C MET A 14 6.10 6.81 10.26
N VAL A 15 6.58 5.59 10.07
CA VAL A 15 6.15 4.46 10.89
C VAL A 15 6.72 4.56 12.30
N ALA A 16 7.98 4.94 12.49
CA ALA A 16 8.57 5.14 13.81
C ALA A 16 7.86 6.22 14.64
N GLU A 17 7.45 7.32 14.00
CA GLU A 17 6.73 8.43 14.64
C GLU A 17 5.25 8.11 14.92
N LEU A 18 4.55 7.48 13.96
CA LEU A 18 3.11 7.25 14.08
C LEU A 18 2.77 5.95 14.82
N TRP A 19 3.72 5.00 14.87
CA TRP A 19 3.56 3.75 15.59
C TRP A 19 4.21 3.85 16.98
N ALA A 20 3.40 4.15 17.99
CA ALA A 20 3.85 4.08 19.38
C ALA A 20 4.15 2.61 19.76
N PRO A 21 5.37 2.25 20.20
CA PRO A 21 5.73 0.88 20.57
C PRO A 21 4.95 0.34 21.78
N ASP A 22 4.38 1.19 22.63
CA ASP A 22 3.76 0.80 23.90
C ASP A 22 2.33 1.32 24.07
N ALA A 23 1.44 0.94 23.15
CA ALA A 23 0.02 0.98 23.42
C ALA A 23 -0.41 -0.38 23.99
N ASP A 24 -0.70 -0.38 25.30
CA ASP A 24 -1.39 -1.42 26.05
C ASP A 24 -2.41 -2.17 25.16
N PRO A 25 -2.47 -3.52 25.16
CA PRO A 25 -3.32 -4.31 24.27
C PRO A 25 -4.82 -3.98 24.36
N GLY A 26 -5.28 -3.23 25.38
CA GLY A 26 -6.63 -2.68 25.49
C GLY A 26 -6.85 -1.26 24.94
N SER A 27 -5.80 -0.54 24.56
CA SER A 27 -5.89 0.87 24.13
C SER A 27 -6.26 1.01 22.66
N GLY A 28 -7.34 1.73 22.37
CA GLY A 28 -7.77 2.10 21.01
C GLY A 28 -6.73 2.91 20.20
N GLY A 29 -5.56 3.23 20.78
CA GLY A 29 -4.45 3.90 20.11
C GLY A 29 -3.90 3.12 18.91
N LYS A 30 -3.77 1.79 18.97
CA LYS A 30 -3.26 0.97 17.85
C LYS A 30 -4.15 1.06 16.61
N LYS A 31 -5.48 1.09 16.78
CA LYS A 31 -6.44 1.25 15.68
C LYS A 31 -6.30 2.63 15.04
N LYS A 32 -6.05 3.66 15.84
CA LYS A 32 -5.90 5.04 15.36
C LYS A 32 -4.63 5.21 14.53
N SER A 33 -3.48 4.69 15.00
CA SER A 33 -2.22 4.71 14.24
C SER A 33 -2.33 3.94 12.92
N TRP A 34 -3.06 2.81 12.91
CA TRP A 34 -3.31 2.03 11.70
C TRP A 34 -4.08 2.83 10.65
N SER A 35 -5.22 3.43 11.02
CA SER A 35 -6.04 4.22 10.10
C SER A 35 -5.34 5.47 9.57
N VAL A 36 -4.46 6.09 10.37
CA VAL A 36 -3.67 7.25 9.93
C VAL A 36 -2.66 6.84 8.86
N LEU A 37 -1.89 5.77 9.08
CA LEU A 37 -0.93 5.25 8.11
C LEU A 37 -1.61 4.80 6.82
N GLU A 38 -2.75 4.12 6.92
CA GLU A 38 -3.58 3.74 5.77
C GLU A 38 -4.07 4.98 5.00
N GLY A 39 -4.57 6.01 5.68
CA GLY A 39 -5.01 7.25 5.04
C GLY A 39 -3.89 8.00 4.34
N LEU A 40 -2.68 8.01 4.91
CA LEU A 40 -1.48 8.57 4.27
C LEU A 40 -1.10 7.77 3.02
N GLY A 41 -1.04 6.44 3.15
CA GLY A 41 -0.81 5.53 2.03
C GLY A 41 -1.82 5.78 0.90
N PHE A 42 -3.10 5.92 1.23
CA PHE A 42 -4.16 6.16 0.25
C PHE A 42 -3.95 7.40 -0.59
N ARG A 43 -3.63 8.55 0.02
CA ARG A 43 -3.37 9.78 -0.74
C ARG A 43 -2.14 9.64 -1.65
N VAL A 44 -1.09 8.98 -1.15
CA VAL A 44 0.12 8.71 -1.94
C VAL A 44 -0.21 7.80 -3.12
N GLY A 45 -0.97 6.73 -2.88
CA GLY A 45 -1.46 5.81 -3.90
C GLY A 45 -2.29 6.50 -4.98
N GLN A 46 -3.15 7.46 -4.60
CA GLN A 46 -3.91 8.25 -5.56
C GLN A 46 -3.00 9.07 -6.47
N ALA A 47 -2.10 9.85 -5.88
CA ALA A 47 -1.15 10.67 -6.64
C ALA A 47 -0.25 9.83 -7.56
N LEU A 48 0.12 8.61 -7.15
CA LEU A 48 0.87 7.68 -7.99
C LEU A 48 0.04 7.12 -9.13
N GLY A 49 -1.21 6.72 -8.86
CA GLY A 49 -2.15 6.27 -9.89
C GLY A 49 -2.42 7.34 -10.96
N GLU A 50 -2.33 8.62 -10.60
CA GLU A 50 -2.47 9.72 -11.56
C GLU A 50 -1.22 9.92 -12.43
N ARG A 51 -0.03 9.67 -11.87
CA ARG A 51 1.27 9.98 -12.49
C ARG A 51 1.91 8.82 -13.25
N LEU A 52 1.55 7.58 -12.95
CA LEU A 52 2.07 6.40 -13.65
C LEU A 52 1.50 6.35 -15.07
N PRO A 53 2.32 5.93 -16.06
CA PRO A 53 1.92 5.94 -17.47
C PRO A 53 0.67 5.08 -17.65
N ARG A 54 -0.43 5.75 -17.98
CA ARG A 54 -1.72 5.12 -18.26
C ARG A 54 -1.74 4.44 -19.64
N GLU A 55 -0.59 4.16 -20.26
CA GLU A 55 -0.50 3.59 -21.62
C GLU A 55 -1.14 2.20 -21.75
N THR A 56 -1.55 1.60 -20.63
CA THR A 56 -2.43 0.43 -20.59
C THR A 56 -3.91 0.80 -20.45
N LEU A 57 -4.38 1.89 -21.09
CA LEU A 57 -5.79 2.34 -21.14
C LEU A 57 -6.71 1.40 -21.95
N ALA A 58 -6.59 0.10 -21.69
CA ALA A 58 -7.64 -0.89 -21.84
C ALA A 58 -8.06 -1.46 -20.47
N VAL A 59 -7.80 -0.75 -19.35
CA VAL A 59 -8.31 -1.10 -18.01
C VAL A 59 -9.84 -1.07 -18.02
N ARG A 60 -10.48 -2.14 -18.50
CA ARG A 60 -11.93 -2.37 -18.40
C ARG A 60 -12.26 -3.56 -17.50
N GLU A 61 -11.26 -4.28 -16.99
CA GLU A 61 -11.46 -5.47 -16.17
C GLU A 61 -10.55 -5.52 -14.93
N GLU A 62 -11.06 -6.17 -13.87
CA GLU A 62 -10.39 -6.39 -12.59
C GLU A 62 -8.99 -7.00 -12.73
N LEU A 63 -8.77 -7.83 -13.75
CA LEU A 63 -7.49 -8.48 -14.01
C LEU A 63 -6.38 -7.48 -14.38
N ASP A 64 -6.69 -6.43 -15.13
CA ASP A 64 -5.70 -5.44 -15.55
C ASP A 64 -5.34 -4.47 -14.43
N ALA A 65 -6.30 -4.17 -13.55
CA ALA A 65 -6.03 -3.45 -12.32
C ALA A 65 -5.05 -4.22 -11.42
N LEU A 66 -5.21 -5.54 -11.29
CA LEU A 66 -4.26 -6.38 -10.57
C LEU A 66 -2.87 -6.39 -11.23
N LYS A 67 -2.79 -6.50 -12.57
CA LYS A 67 -1.49 -6.44 -13.28
C LYS A 67 -0.78 -5.11 -13.04
N PHE A 68 -1.51 -4.00 -13.11
CA PHE A 68 -0.98 -2.67 -12.82
C PHE A 68 -0.40 -2.60 -11.40
N LEU A 69 -1.13 -3.12 -10.41
CA LEU A 69 -0.61 -3.18 -9.03
C LEU A 69 0.68 -3.99 -8.94
N CYS A 70 0.70 -5.18 -9.55
CA CYS A 70 1.80 -6.14 -9.43
C CYS A 70 3.06 -5.72 -10.21
N LYS A 71 2.90 -4.99 -11.32
CA LYS A 71 4.01 -4.63 -12.22
C LYS A 71 4.39 -3.16 -12.11
N ASP A 72 3.45 -2.27 -12.39
CA ASP A 72 3.75 -0.85 -12.53
C ASP A 72 3.87 -0.16 -11.17
N LEU A 73 2.85 -0.30 -10.33
CA LEU A 73 2.84 0.33 -9.01
C LEU A 73 3.91 -0.27 -8.11
N TRP A 74 4.01 -1.59 -8.08
CA TRP A 74 5.01 -2.26 -7.24
C TRP A 74 6.44 -1.91 -7.64
N ALA A 75 6.76 -1.91 -8.94
CA ALA A 75 8.08 -1.51 -9.40
C ALA A 75 8.34 -0.02 -9.13
N ALA A 76 7.34 0.85 -9.30
CA ALA A 76 7.49 2.27 -8.98
C ALA A 76 7.82 2.51 -7.49
N MET A 77 7.22 1.73 -6.59
CA MET A 77 7.38 1.89 -5.15
C MET A 77 8.63 1.22 -4.59
N PHE A 78 8.90 -0.02 -5.00
CA PHE A 78 9.91 -0.87 -4.37
C PHE A 78 11.09 -1.18 -5.28
N GLN A 79 11.06 -0.74 -6.54
CA GLN A 79 12.09 -1.00 -7.56
C GLN A 79 12.43 -2.51 -7.66
N LYS A 80 11.48 -3.38 -7.33
CA LYS A 80 11.62 -4.84 -7.27
C LYS A 80 10.41 -5.50 -7.91
N HIS A 81 10.57 -6.74 -8.35
CA HIS A 81 9.45 -7.58 -8.78
C HIS A 81 8.63 -8.05 -7.56
N MET A 82 7.37 -8.43 -7.76
CA MET A 82 6.44 -8.81 -6.68
C MET A 82 6.71 -10.23 -6.16
N ASP A 83 7.94 -10.50 -5.70
CA ASP A 83 8.38 -11.83 -5.24
C ASP A 83 8.38 -11.95 -3.70
N GLY A 84 7.61 -11.09 -3.03
CA GLY A 84 7.46 -11.04 -1.58
C GLY A 84 8.04 -9.74 -1.00
N LEU A 85 7.18 -8.95 -0.35
CA LEU A 85 7.60 -7.73 0.32
C LEU A 85 8.16 -8.06 1.70
N ARG A 86 9.41 -7.68 1.94
CA ARG A 86 10.05 -7.81 3.26
C ARG A 86 9.71 -6.59 4.10
N THR A 87 8.69 -6.67 4.96
CA THR A 87 8.32 -5.55 5.82
C THR A 87 7.86 -5.99 7.21
N ASN A 88 8.17 -5.19 8.22
CA ASN A 88 7.49 -5.23 9.51
C ASN A 88 5.97 -5.00 9.37
N HIS A 89 5.21 -5.56 10.32
CA HIS A 89 3.75 -5.46 10.42
C HIS A 89 3.21 -4.02 10.32
N GLN A 90 4.01 -3.04 10.72
CA GLN A 90 3.66 -1.62 10.77
C GLN A 90 3.60 -0.97 9.38
N PHE A 91 4.43 -1.46 8.45
CA PHE A 91 4.49 -1.00 7.07
C PHE A 91 3.32 -1.52 6.21
N LEU A 92 2.58 -2.50 6.73
CA LEU A 92 1.44 -3.09 6.04
C LEU A 92 0.26 -2.11 5.94
N ALA A 93 0.04 -1.27 6.97
CA ALA A 93 -1.05 -0.29 6.97
C ALA A 93 -0.88 0.74 5.84
N PHE A 94 0.33 1.29 5.70
CA PHE A 94 0.63 2.27 4.66
C PHE A 94 0.54 1.65 3.26
N THR A 95 1.08 0.44 3.08
CA THR A 95 1.01 -0.26 1.79
C THR A 95 -0.41 -0.66 1.41
N CYS A 96 -1.25 -1.10 2.35
CA CYS A 96 -2.69 -1.30 2.13
C CYS A 96 -3.38 -0.03 1.60
N GLY A 97 -3.16 1.09 2.28
CA GLY A 97 -3.68 2.39 1.86
C GLY A 97 -3.25 2.74 0.44
N LEU A 98 -1.95 2.59 0.16
CA LEU A 98 -1.36 2.90 -1.14
C LEU A 98 -1.98 2.09 -2.29
N LEU A 99 -2.16 0.78 -2.10
CA LEU A 99 -2.84 -0.08 -3.06
C LEU A 99 -4.29 0.35 -3.27
N CYS A 100 -5.03 0.64 -2.20
CA CYS A 100 -6.40 1.16 -2.27
C CYS A 100 -6.49 2.49 -3.03
N GLY A 101 -5.59 3.43 -2.77
CA GLY A 101 -5.60 4.75 -3.41
C GLY A 101 -5.30 4.70 -4.90
N ALA A 102 -4.37 3.82 -5.29
CA ALA A 102 -4.06 3.59 -6.69
C ALA A 102 -5.27 3.00 -7.43
N LEU A 103 -5.90 1.96 -6.87
CA LEU A 103 -7.12 1.36 -7.44
C LEU A 103 -8.29 2.34 -7.52
N HIS A 104 -8.46 3.20 -6.50
CA HIS A 104 -9.48 4.24 -6.51
C HIS A 104 -9.31 5.21 -7.68
N THR A 105 -8.06 5.54 -8.03
CA THR A 105 -7.76 6.42 -9.17
C THR A 105 -8.07 5.77 -10.51
N LEU A 106 -8.01 4.44 -10.56
CA LEU A 106 -8.43 3.63 -11.71
C LEU A 106 -9.95 3.41 -11.77
N GLY A 107 -10.72 3.92 -10.80
CA GLY A 107 -12.17 3.77 -10.74
C GLY A 107 -12.66 2.50 -10.03
N PHE A 108 -11.76 1.72 -9.42
CA PHE A 108 -12.12 0.53 -8.65
C PHE A 108 -12.21 0.86 -7.17
N ARG A 109 -13.40 0.62 -6.58
CA ARG A 109 -13.56 0.69 -5.13
C ARG A 109 -13.10 -0.63 -4.53
N SER A 110 -12.02 -0.61 -3.75
CA SER A 110 -11.40 -1.82 -3.21
C SER A 110 -11.03 -1.68 -1.73
N LEU A 111 -11.09 -2.79 -1.00
CA LEU A 111 -10.54 -2.93 0.34
C LEU A 111 -9.31 -3.84 0.29
N VAL A 112 -8.17 -3.36 0.77
CA VAL A 112 -6.93 -4.15 0.82
C VAL A 112 -6.60 -4.46 2.27
N THR A 113 -6.54 -5.75 2.59
CA THR A 113 -6.09 -6.23 3.90
C THR A 113 -4.75 -6.95 3.77
N ALA A 114 -3.89 -6.79 4.76
CA ALA A 114 -2.60 -7.45 4.78
C ALA A 114 -2.52 -8.45 5.94
N SER A 115 -1.94 -9.61 5.68
CA SER A 115 -1.62 -10.61 6.71
C SER A 115 -0.16 -11.03 6.60
N VAL A 116 0.52 -11.12 7.75
CA VAL A 116 1.87 -11.67 7.83
C VAL A 116 1.74 -13.19 7.88
N THR A 117 2.21 -13.89 6.84
CA THR A 117 2.17 -15.35 6.83
C THR A 117 3.36 -15.98 7.55
N ALA A 118 4.57 -15.53 7.23
CA ALA A 118 5.81 -15.96 7.88
C ALA A 118 6.88 -14.93 7.53
N LEU A 119 7.51 -14.30 8.52
CA LEU A 119 8.54 -13.30 8.24
C LEU A 119 9.65 -13.91 7.36
N PRO A 120 10.05 -13.24 6.26
CA PRO A 120 9.71 -11.87 5.88
C PRO A 120 8.54 -11.73 4.88
N ALA A 121 7.78 -12.78 4.57
CA ALA A 121 6.71 -12.79 3.58
C ALA A 121 5.33 -12.37 4.15
N CYS A 122 4.68 -11.44 3.43
CA CYS A 122 3.33 -10.94 3.72
C CYS A 122 2.40 -11.14 2.52
N LYS A 123 1.11 -11.34 2.77
CA LYS A 123 0.08 -11.45 1.73
C LYS A 123 -0.88 -10.26 1.80
N PHE A 124 -1.08 -9.61 0.66
CA PHE A 124 -2.10 -8.58 0.49
C PHE A 124 -3.31 -9.19 -0.20
N GLN A 125 -4.47 -9.10 0.44
CA GLN A 125 -5.74 -9.52 -0.11
C GLN A 125 -6.50 -8.29 -0.60
N VAL A 126 -6.69 -8.20 -1.91
CA VAL A 126 -7.45 -7.13 -2.55
C VAL A 126 -8.88 -7.63 -2.77
N VAL A 127 -9.86 -6.96 -2.17
CA VAL A 127 -11.29 -7.24 -2.36
C VAL A 127 -11.90 -6.09 -3.14
N MET A 128 -12.27 -6.34 -4.40
CA MET A 128 -12.97 -5.35 -5.21
C MET A 128 -14.47 -5.35 -4.85
N GLN A 129 -15.02 -4.17 -4.60
CA GLN A 129 -16.44 -3.98 -4.35
C GLN A 129 -17.13 -3.77 -5.70
N LYS A 130 -17.99 -4.71 -6.10
CA LYS A 130 -18.88 -4.49 -7.26
C LYS A 130 -19.93 -3.45 -6.89
N SER A 131 -20.04 -2.42 -7.73
CA SER A 131 -21.13 -1.45 -7.66
C SER A 131 -22.43 -2.01 -8.21
#